data_AF-A0A2T6FF59-F1
#
_entry.id   AF-A0A2T6FF59-F1
#
_cell.length_a   1.000
_cell.length_b   1.000
_cell.length_c   1.000
_cell.angle_alpha   90.00
_cell.angle_beta   90.00
_cell.angle_gamma   90.00
#
_symmetry.space_group_name_H-M   'P 1'
#
loop_
_entity.id
_entity.type
_entity.pdbx_description
1 polymer ?
#
loop_
_entity_poly.entity_id
_entity_poly.type
_entity_poly.pdbx_seq_one_letter_code
_entity_poly.pdbx_strand_id
1 'polypeptide(L)'
;MDRTISHGYRDHLKEIAFPSDPRHIVDTVGFLVEISDTEEINGRWLPASVITTPNAKEGSFAFGHHKQIAASILAKNFSKTLGVSHHEWIRDLVKNPANVYGALRKRFELNRGNVDTSVPELLPIIDYIRSQMMLPAMDEKCNNNPALASMRDLLVHKLHHVTIQNGAMCPYAATLRIVFEAVGFFDVACRIEKNLSTHFQKKYWYRYEELMRRIPEVIIIPTFDNISATDLMKIRGTPLYFIGVSPDPVYVDEFWQSPLEFLIHDLNHSWKMMDMDDKFFQKHPEVSRYELIEKSNNLIRAYFPTIAIQKIDTEEQRELKKLKKIILFEVAHEDARPLLPGIVSEALLEDEGYEFPDNVVRYDDNENQAYLEKRTIPGITALSYVRHKLQHGFFDQTDSQNIQIVSPKYRSVEWIVKAAVELLAEMGAVISPAIQAEGLTEYLTRQACSRGPTILHSPENLDAAVAHYGDGTII
;
A
#
# COMPACT_ATOMS: atom_id res chain seq x y z
N MET A 1 -40.42 -17.93 34.21
CA MET A 1 -39.48 -17.33 35.17
C MET A 1 -38.11 -17.86 34.79
N ASP A 2 -37.30 -17.03 34.13
CA ASP A 2 -35.86 -17.27 33.99
C ASP A 2 -35.20 -15.90 34.03
N ARG A 3 -34.31 -15.70 35.01
CA ARG A 3 -33.65 -14.43 35.29
C ARG A 3 -32.31 -14.38 34.55
N THR A 4 -32.27 -13.59 33.50
CA THR A 4 -31.06 -13.09 32.86
C THR A 4 -30.27 -12.22 33.85
N ILE A 5 -29.05 -12.61 34.17
CA ILE A 5 -28.10 -11.82 34.97
C ILE A 5 -27.37 -10.87 34.01
N SER A 6 -27.77 -9.61 33.98
CA SER A 6 -27.06 -8.53 33.31
C SER A 6 -25.77 -8.21 34.07
N HIS A 7 -24.60 -8.37 33.44
CA HIS A 7 -23.34 -7.87 34.01
C HIS A 7 -23.21 -6.39 33.62
N GLY A 8 -23.48 -5.50 34.58
CA GLY A 8 -23.33 -4.06 34.37
C GLY A 8 -21.87 -3.62 34.54
N TYR A 9 -21.49 -2.52 33.90
CA TYR A 9 -20.19 -1.82 34.06
C TYR A 9 -19.75 -1.63 35.53
N ARG A 10 -20.72 -1.58 36.46
CA ARG A 10 -20.50 -1.44 37.90
C ARG A 10 -20.02 -2.72 38.60
N ASP A 11 -20.33 -3.90 38.03
CA ASP A 11 -19.87 -5.18 38.55
C ASP A 11 -18.43 -5.47 38.08
N HIS A 12 -18.07 -5.00 36.88
CA HIS A 12 -16.69 -5.06 36.38
C HIS A 12 -15.72 -4.21 37.22
N LEU A 13 -16.17 -3.06 37.72
CA LEU A 13 -15.38 -2.23 38.65
C LEU A 13 -15.11 -2.92 40.00
N LYS A 14 -15.95 -3.86 40.44
CA LYS A 14 -15.71 -4.62 41.68
C LYS A 14 -14.72 -5.76 41.49
N GLU A 15 -14.61 -6.32 40.29
CA GLU A 15 -13.58 -7.32 39.97
C GLU A 15 -12.20 -6.67 39.77
N ILE A 16 -12.15 -5.45 39.23
CA ILE A 16 -10.91 -4.65 39.13
C ILE A 16 -10.47 -4.14 40.52
N ALA A 17 -11.40 -3.95 41.46
CA ALA A 17 -11.14 -3.47 42.82
C ALA A 17 -10.79 -4.56 43.84
N PHE A 18 -10.51 -5.81 43.40
CA PHE A 18 -9.80 -6.74 44.29
C PHE A 18 -8.34 -6.27 44.38
N PRO A 19 -7.83 -5.99 45.59
CA PRO A 19 -6.44 -5.59 45.75
C PRO A 19 -5.56 -6.71 45.24
N SER A 20 -4.89 -6.47 44.11
CA SER A 20 -3.79 -7.31 43.68
C SER A 20 -2.74 -7.31 44.80
N ASP A 21 -2.14 -8.48 45.00
CA ASP A 21 -1.03 -8.74 45.91
C ASP A 21 -0.18 -7.48 46.19
N PRO A 22 0.05 -7.09 47.47
CA PRO A 22 0.73 -5.84 47.85
C PRO A 22 2.17 -5.67 47.31
N ARG A 23 2.65 -6.60 46.49
CA ARG A 23 3.87 -6.52 45.70
C ARG A 23 3.70 -5.85 44.32
N HIS A 24 2.47 -5.55 43.89
CA HIS A 24 2.16 -4.81 42.67
C HIS A 24 1.56 -3.44 42.99
N ILE A 25 2.40 -2.49 43.38
CA ILE A 25 2.01 -1.08 43.52
C ILE A 25 2.46 -0.34 42.27
N VAL A 26 1.56 -0.19 41.30
CA VAL A 26 1.61 0.91 40.32
C VAL A 26 0.18 1.36 39.98
N ASP A 27 -0.56 1.76 41.01
CA ASP A 27 -1.71 2.65 40.84
C ASP A 27 -1.52 3.82 41.78
N THR A 28 -0.71 4.78 41.34
CA THR A 28 -0.77 6.18 41.76
C THR A 28 0.20 6.96 40.88
N VAL A 29 -0.35 7.92 40.14
CA VAL A 29 0.41 9.11 39.73
C VAL A 29 0.98 9.71 41.01
N GLY A 30 2.28 9.56 41.19
CA GLY A 30 3.02 10.04 42.34
C GLY A 30 4.33 10.67 41.87
N PHE A 31 4.23 11.77 41.14
CA PHE A 31 5.27 12.79 41.25
C PHE A 31 5.22 13.29 42.69
N LEU A 32 6.34 13.21 43.41
CA LEU A 32 6.46 13.80 44.74
C LEU A 32 6.45 15.33 44.58
N VAL A 33 5.24 15.88 44.60
CA VAL A 33 4.93 17.30 44.83
C VAL A 33 4.78 17.47 46.33
N GLU A 34 5.30 18.59 46.83
CA GLU A 34 5.30 19.05 48.22
C GLU A 34 4.04 18.65 49.02
N ILE A 35 4.21 17.81 50.05
CA ILE A 35 3.26 17.74 51.17
C ILE A 35 4.02 18.33 52.36
N SER A 36 3.82 19.62 52.58
CA SER A 36 4.13 20.26 53.86
C SER A 36 3.23 19.61 54.92
N ASP A 37 3.83 18.73 55.74
CA ASP A 37 3.36 18.19 57.04
C ASP A 37 3.54 16.66 57.19
N THR A 38 4.74 16.13 56.90
CA THR A 38 5.14 14.81 57.44
C THR A 38 6.51 14.92 58.12
N GLU A 39 6.51 15.14 59.43
CA GLU A 39 7.71 15.46 60.23
C GLU A 39 8.73 14.32 60.38
N GLU A 40 8.56 13.15 59.75
CA GLU A 40 9.49 12.01 59.97
C GLU A 40 9.88 11.19 58.71
N ILE A 41 9.77 11.74 57.49
CA ILE A 41 10.32 11.06 56.31
C ILE A 41 11.69 11.64 55.94
N ASN A 42 12.77 10.98 56.37
CA ASN A 42 14.13 11.27 55.90
C ASN A 42 14.34 10.75 54.46
N GLY A 43 13.83 11.50 53.48
CA GLY A 43 14.08 11.27 52.06
C GLY A 43 15.42 11.88 51.60
N ARG A 44 16.15 11.17 50.73
CA ARG A 44 17.31 11.73 50.01
C ARG A 44 16.88 12.11 48.59
N TRP A 45 17.08 13.37 48.23
CA TRP A 45 16.90 13.83 46.85
C TRP A 45 17.96 13.19 45.95
N LEU A 46 17.52 12.48 44.93
CA LEU A 46 18.39 11.96 43.88
C LEU A 46 18.36 12.92 42.67
N PRO A 47 19.52 13.24 42.09
CA PRO A 47 19.56 14.00 40.84
C PRO A 47 18.83 13.25 39.72
N ALA A 48 18.14 13.98 38.83
CA ALA A 48 17.42 13.40 37.69
C ALA A 48 18.33 12.49 36.83
N SER A 49 19.61 12.84 36.69
CA SER A 49 20.61 12.05 35.98
C SER A 49 20.83 10.64 36.57
N VAL A 50 20.63 10.46 37.87
CA VAL A 50 20.75 9.15 38.54
C VAL A 50 19.52 8.27 38.26
N ILE A 51 18.35 8.89 38.06
CA ILE A 51 17.08 8.20 37.76
C ILE A 51 17.02 7.79 36.28
N THR A 52 17.53 8.63 35.38
CA THR A 52 17.48 8.41 33.92
C THR A 52 18.62 7.54 33.39
N THR A 53 19.65 7.24 34.20
CA THR A 53 20.77 6.38 33.78
C THR A 53 20.44 4.90 34.06
N PRO A 54 20.34 4.04 33.03
CA PRO A 54 19.87 2.66 33.19
C PRO A 54 20.69 1.80 34.16
N ASN A 55 21.98 2.11 34.34
CA ASN A 55 22.96 1.27 35.05
C ASN A 55 23.51 1.91 36.34
N ALA A 56 22.91 2.99 36.85
CA ALA A 56 23.39 3.64 38.08
C ALA A 56 23.15 2.77 39.33
N LYS A 57 24.23 2.49 40.09
CA LYS A 57 24.21 1.59 41.27
C LYS A 57 23.45 2.15 42.48
N GLU A 58 23.32 3.46 42.62
CA GLU A 58 22.83 4.12 43.84
C GLU A 58 21.31 4.27 43.95
N GLY A 59 20.54 3.76 42.99
CA GLY A 59 19.07 3.79 43.02
C GLY A 59 18.49 2.39 43.18
N SER A 60 18.47 1.87 44.41
CA SER A 60 17.74 0.66 44.79
C SER A 60 16.23 0.96 44.88
N PHE A 61 15.61 1.13 43.72
CA PHE A 61 14.20 0.80 43.55
C PHE A 61 14.17 -0.43 42.65
N ALA A 62 13.60 -1.51 43.16
CA ALA A 62 13.43 -2.76 42.43
C ALA A 62 12.66 -2.49 41.13
N PHE A 63 12.95 -3.28 40.10
CA PHE A 63 12.43 -3.21 38.73
C PHE A 63 13.10 -2.17 37.80
N GLY A 64 14.14 -2.62 37.08
CA GLY A 64 14.70 -1.88 35.93
C GLY A 64 13.66 -1.51 34.86
N HIS A 65 12.51 -2.20 34.80
CA HIS A 65 11.36 -1.86 33.96
C HIS A 65 10.76 -0.47 34.28
N HIS A 66 10.70 -0.06 35.55
CA HIS A 66 10.09 1.22 35.93
C HIS A 66 10.99 2.42 35.59
N LYS A 67 12.32 2.23 35.56
CA LYS A 67 13.25 3.24 35.04
C LYS A 67 13.09 3.41 33.53
N GLN A 68 12.83 2.34 32.78
CA GLN A 68 12.53 2.42 31.34
C GLN A 68 11.18 3.09 31.07
N ILE A 69 10.17 2.86 31.92
CA ILE A 69 8.87 3.54 31.87
C ILE A 69 9.05 5.03 32.19
N ALA A 70 9.74 5.38 33.27
CA ALA A 70 10.01 6.77 33.63
C ALA A 70 10.86 7.48 32.56
N ALA A 71 11.87 6.81 31.99
CA ALA A 71 12.67 7.35 30.89
C ALA A 71 11.87 7.51 29.59
N SER A 72 10.84 6.68 29.35
CA SER A 72 9.89 6.83 28.25
C SER A 72 8.91 7.99 28.49
N ILE A 73 8.41 8.15 29.71
CA ILE A 73 7.52 9.27 30.11
C ILE A 73 8.26 10.61 30.08
N LEU A 74 9.54 10.61 30.47
CA LEU A 74 10.42 11.80 30.48
C LEU A 74 11.14 12.03 29.14
N ALA A 75 11.05 11.08 28.19
CA ALA A 75 11.63 11.25 26.87
C ALA A 75 10.97 12.43 26.17
N LYS A 76 11.78 13.34 25.62
CA LYS A 76 11.27 14.40 24.76
C LYS A 76 10.79 13.76 23.46
N ASN A 77 9.58 14.12 23.04
CA ASN A 77 9.12 13.81 21.69
C ASN A 77 9.94 14.60 20.67
N PHE A 78 10.09 14.04 19.48
CA PHE A 78 10.21 14.90 18.31
C PHE A 78 8.89 15.65 18.15
N SER A 79 8.92 16.96 18.39
CA SER A 79 7.83 17.87 18.02
C SER A 79 7.96 18.35 16.56
N LYS A 80 9.04 17.96 15.85
CA LYS A 80 9.32 18.26 14.45
C LYS A 80 10.18 17.16 13.80
N THR A 81 9.88 16.76 12.57
CA THR A 81 10.69 15.91 11.67
C THR A 81 12.05 16.53 11.30
N LEU A 82 12.91 16.84 12.28
CA LEU A 82 14.21 17.46 12.02
C LEU A 82 15.08 16.52 11.18
N GLY A 83 15.09 16.74 9.86
CA GLY A 83 16.00 16.13 8.89
C GLY A 83 15.45 15.02 8.00
N VAL A 84 14.17 14.62 8.12
CA VAL A 84 13.58 13.57 7.26
C VAL A 84 12.39 14.13 6.48
N SER A 85 12.58 14.33 5.18
CA SER A 85 11.50 14.73 4.25
C SER A 85 10.88 13.48 3.61
N HIS A 86 9.56 13.31 3.76
CA HIS A 86 8.83 12.20 3.14
C HIS A 86 8.98 12.22 1.62
N HIS A 87 8.76 13.40 1.03
CA HIS A 87 8.86 13.58 -0.42
C HIS A 87 10.26 13.22 -0.94
N GLU A 88 11.33 13.69 -0.29
CA GLU A 88 12.70 13.37 -0.71
C GLU A 88 12.99 11.86 -0.59
N TRP A 89 12.49 11.21 0.46
CA TRP A 89 12.63 9.76 0.62
C TRP A 89 11.91 8.97 -0.48
N ILE A 90 10.67 9.34 -0.80
CA ILE A 90 9.90 8.74 -1.90
C ILE A 90 10.60 8.98 -3.24
N ARG A 91 11.12 10.19 -3.49
CA ARG A 91 11.85 10.49 -4.73
C ARG A 91 13.15 9.69 -4.83
N ASP A 92 13.88 9.44 -3.74
CA ASP A 92 15.06 8.58 -3.75
C ASP A 92 14.72 7.11 -3.98
N LEU A 93 13.64 6.60 -3.35
CA LEU A 93 13.09 5.26 -3.61
C LEU A 93 12.79 5.05 -5.10
N VAL A 94 12.14 6.02 -5.74
CA VAL A 94 11.80 5.95 -7.17
C VAL A 94 13.04 6.04 -8.06
N LYS A 95 14.03 6.86 -7.67
CA LYS A 95 15.25 7.08 -8.45
C LYS A 95 16.20 5.88 -8.38
N ASN A 96 16.32 5.27 -7.21
CA ASN A 96 17.30 4.22 -6.91
C ASN A 96 16.69 3.03 -6.13
N PRO A 97 15.62 2.39 -6.62
CA PRO A 97 14.85 1.42 -5.83
C PRO A 97 15.70 0.25 -5.33
N ALA A 98 16.58 -0.32 -6.18
CA ALA A 98 17.46 -1.42 -5.78
C ALA A 98 18.43 -1.04 -4.64
N ASN A 99 18.95 0.19 -4.65
CA ASN A 99 19.88 0.65 -3.61
C ASN A 99 19.15 0.85 -2.28
N VAL A 100 17.97 1.47 -2.31
CA VAL A 100 17.18 1.71 -1.10
C VAL A 100 16.68 0.38 -0.52
N TYR A 101 16.19 -0.53 -1.36
CA TYR A 101 15.84 -1.89 -0.94
C TYR A 101 17.03 -2.60 -0.28
N GLY A 102 18.20 -2.59 -0.93
CA GLY A 102 19.43 -3.18 -0.38
C GLY A 102 19.85 -2.56 0.96
N ALA A 103 19.71 -1.25 1.11
CA ALA A 103 20.01 -0.54 2.36
C ALA A 103 19.06 -0.95 3.50
N LEU A 104 17.75 -1.04 3.22
CA LEU A 104 16.76 -1.50 4.20
C LEU A 104 17.00 -2.97 4.56
N ARG A 105 17.21 -3.84 3.56
CA ARG A 105 17.57 -5.26 3.76
C ARG A 105 18.77 -5.43 4.68
N LYS A 106 19.86 -4.70 4.40
CA LYS A 106 21.05 -4.69 5.25
C LYS A 106 20.74 -4.21 6.67
N ARG A 107 19.88 -3.20 6.83
CA ARG A 107 19.45 -2.71 8.15
C ARG A 107 18.72 -3.78 8.94
N PHE A 108 17.79 -4.50 8.32
CA PHE A 108 17.12 -5.64 8.95
C PHE A 108 18.10 -6.77 9.29
N GLU A 109 19.02 -7.11 8.39
CA GLU A 109 20.04 -8.14 8.61
C GLU A 109 20.96 -7.81 9.81
N LEU A 110 21.40 -6.55 9.92
CA LEU A 110 22.17 -6.06 11.08
C LEU A 110 21.40 -6.19 12.41
N ASN A 111 20.06 -6.18 12.35
CA ASN A 111 19.17 -6.38 13.47
C ASN A 111 18.61 -7.82 13.52
N ARG A 112 19.32 -8.80 12.92
CA ARG A 112 18.97 -10.23 12.91
C ARG A 112 17.59 -10.54 12.32
N GLY A 113 17.17 -9.76 11.34
CA GLY A 113 15.85 -9.91 10.70
C GLY A 113 14.68 -9.49 11.59
N ASN A 114 14.91 -8.76 12.68
CA ASN A 114 13.84 -8.33 13.57
C ASN A 114 12.86 -7.40 12.83
N VAL A 115 11.58 -7.76 12.78
CA VAL A 115 10.52 -6.99 12.12
C VAL A 115 10.26 -5.63 12.78
N ASP A 116 10.72 -5.43 14.02
CA ASP A 116 10.68 -4.16 14.75
C ASP A 116 11.98 -3.35 14.58
N THR A 117 12.77 -3.64 13.55
CA THR A 117 13.91 -2.81 13.15
C THR A 117 13.47 -1.37 12.97
N SER A 118 14.24 -0.42 13.51
CA SER A 118 13.96 1.01 13.42
C SER A 118 14.04 1.52 11.98
N VAL A 119 12.96 2.15 11.51
CA VAL A 119 12.87 2.82 10.20
C VAL A 119 12.38 4.25 10.42
N PRO A 120 13.28 5.17 10.83
CA PRO A 120 12.93 6.54 11.14
C PRO A 120 12.35 7.32 9.95
N GLU A 121 12.57 6.83 8.73
CA GLU A 121 11.98 7.37 7.51
C GLU A 121 10.44 7.33 7.51
N LEU A 122 9.81 6.54 8.38
CA LEU A 122 8.36 6.52 8.59
C LEU A 122 7.82 7.64 9.49
N LEU A 123 8.69 8.40 10.18
CA LEU A 123 8.25 9.46 11.10
C LEU A 123 7.33 10.52 10.43
N PRO A 124 7.61 10.99 9.20
CA PRO A 124 6.72 11.93 8.52
C PRO A 124 5.30 11.38 8.28
N ILE A 125 5.14 10.07 8.06
CA ILE A 125 3.82 9.44 7.90
C ILE A 125 3.04 9.49 9.21
N ILE A 126 3.71 9.20 10.33
CA ILE A 126 3.11 9.29 11.67
C ILE A 126 2.67 10.72 11.96
N ASP A 127 3.52 11.71 11.69
CA ASP A 127 3.20 13.12 11.93
C ASP A 127 2.10 13.62 11.00
N TYR A 128 2.09 13.18 9.74
CA TYR A 128 0.99 13.46 8.81
C TYR A 128 -0.34 12.94 9.36
N ILE A 129 -0.44 11.64 9.67
CA ILE A 129 -1.65 11.03 10.23
C ILE A 129 -2.11 11.75 11.49
N ARG A 130 -1.18 12.02 12.42
CA ARG A 130 -1.48 12.74 13.66
C ARG A 130 -2.04 14.13 13.37
N SER A 131 -1.47 14.87 12.42
CA SER A 131 -1.98 16.19 12.05
C SER A 131 -3.38 16.14 11.44
N GLN A 132 -3.67 15.13 10.61
CA GLN A 132 -4.99 14.93 10.01
C GLN A 132 -6.05 14.57 11.06
N MET A 133 -5.70 13.77 12.07
CA MET A 133 -6.61 13.43 13.19
C MET A 133 -6.98 14.64 14.06
N MET A 134 -6.15 15.69 14.07
CA MET A 134 -6.31 16.90 14.88
C MET A 134 -6.88 18.08 14.09
N LEU A 135 -7.39 17.86 12.87
CA LEU A 135 -8.06 18.91 12.11
C LEU A 135 -9.41 19.28 12.77
N PRO A 136 -9.84 20.56 12.74
CA PRO A 136 -11.11 20.98 13.33
C PRO A 136 -12.34 20.22 12.79
N ALA A 137 -12.32 19.86 11.50
CA ALA A 137 -13.38 19.05 10.90
C ALA A 137 -13.48 17.64 11.53
N MET A 138 -12.35 17.09 11.99
CA MET A 138 -12.33 15.80 12.69
C MET A 138 -12.80 15.93 14.14
N ASP A 139 -12.52 17.07 14.80
CA ASP A 139 -13.04 17.38 16.13
C ASP A 139 -14.57 17.40 16.14
N GLU A 140 -15.19 18.02 15.13
CA GLU A 140 -16.65 18.05 14.99
C GLU A 140 -17.23 16.63 14.87
N LYS A 141 -16.61 15.77 14.05
CA LYS A 141 -17.03 14.36 13.90
C LYS A 141 -16.90 13.58 15.20
N CYS A 142 -15.80 13.77 15.93
CA CYS A 142 -15.55 13.09 17.20
C CYS A 142 -16.49 13.56 18.32
N ASN A 143 -16.80 14.86 18.39
CA ASN A 143 -17.72 15.43 19.38
C ASN A 143 -19.12 14.82 19.28
N ASN A 144 -19.55 14.50 18.05
CA ASN A 144 -20.84 13.89 17.78
C ASN A 144 -20.84 12.35 17.86
N ASN A 145 -19.67 11.71 18.05
CA ASN A 145 -19.51 10.26 18.09
C ASN A 145 -18.46 9.83 19.12
N PRO A 146 -18.87 9.47 20.36
CA PRO A 146 -17.96 9.09 21.44
C PRO A 146 -17.05 7.88 21.13
N ALA A 147 -17.53 6.93 20.31
CA ALA A 147 -16.73 5.78 19.91
C ALA A 147 -15.61 6.19 18.96
N LEU A 148 -15.90 7.09 18.01
CA LEU A 148 -14.88 7.66 17.11
C LEU A 148 -13.85 8.48 17.90
N ALA A 149 -14.30 9.29 18.86
CA ALA A 149 -13.40 10.03 19.75
C ALA A 149 -12.46 9.09 20.54
N SER A 150 -13.00 8.02 21.12
CA SER A 150 -12.21 7.03 21.86
C SER A 150 -11.19 6.32 20.95
N MET A 151 -11.57 6.01 19.71
CA MET A 151 -10.67 5.42 18.71
C MET A 151 -9.53 6.38 18.37
N ARG A 152 -9.82 7.67 18.16
CA ARG A 152 -8.82 8.70 17.93
C ARG A 152 -7.81 8.78 19.07
N ASP A 153 -8.29 8.87 20.32
CA ASP A 153 -7.43 9.03 21.49
C ASP A 153 -6.48 7.83 21.64
N LEU A 154 -7.00 6.61 21.48
CA LEU A 154 -6.20 5.38 21.49
C LEU A 154 -5.11 5.41 20.39
N LEU A 155 -5.47 5.82 19.17
CA LEU A 155 -4.53 5.88 18.05
C LEU A 155 -3.47 6.96 18.25
N VAL A 156 -3.82 8.13 18.76
CA VAL A 156 -2.86 9.19 19.10
C VAL A 156 -1.86 8.70 20.13
N HIS A 157 -2.31 7.95 21.14
CA HIS A 157 -1.41 7.31 22.11
C HIS A 157 -0.49 6.27 21.46
N LYS A 158 -1.01 5.39 20.60
CA LYS A 158 -0.20 4.42 19.85
C LYS A 158 0.85 5.09 18.97
N LEU A 159 0.46 6.13 18.21
CA LEU A 159 1.36 6.92 17.36
C LEU A 159 2.43 7.62 18.19
N HIS A 160 2.12 8.07 19.41
CA HIS A 160 3.10 8.63 20.32
C HIS A 160 4.14 7.58 20.75
N HIS A 161 3.69 6.37 21.12
CA HIS A 161 4.58 5.30 21.57
C HIS A 161 5.63 4.86 20.54
N VAL A 162 5.29 4.83 19.25
CA VAL A 162 6.26 4.48 18.20
C VAL A 162 7.23 5.61 17.84
N THR A 163 7.10 6.78 18.46
CA THR A 163 7.97 7.96 18.23
C THR A 163 8.86 8.33 19.41
N ILE A 164 8.92 7.48 20.45
CA ILE A 164 9.70 7.75 21.67
C ILE A 164 11.20 7.69 21.38
N GLN A 165 11.91 8.79 21.66
CA GLN A 165 13.34 8.98 21.36
C GLN A 165 14.26 7.95 22.05
N ASN A 166 13.87 7.46 23.24
CA ASN A 166 14.64 6.48 24.01
C ASN A 166 14.28 5.01 23.67
N GLY A 167 13.36 4.78 22.73
CA GLY A 167 12.95 3.47 22.23
C GLY A 167 13.49 3.17 20.82
N ALA A 168 13.04 2.05 20.23
CA ALA A 168 13.21 1.82 18.80
C ALA A 168 12.34 2.83 18.05
N MET A 169 12.93 3.95 17.59
CA MET A 169 12.20 5.01 16.88
C MET A 169 11.61 4.44 15.58
N CYS A 170 10.28 4.50 15.43
CA CYS A 170 9.54 3.89 14.32
C CYS A 170 9.90 2.40 14.13
N PRO A 171 9.56 1.51 15.08
CA PRO A 171 9.77 0.07 14.91
C PRO A 171 8.87 -0.41 13.78
N TYR A 172 9.47 -0.94 12.71
CA TYR A 172 8.81 -1.05 11.41
C TYR A 172 7.45 -1.75 11.44
N ALA A 173 7.36 -2.97 11.97
CA ALA A 173 6.11 -3.72 11.99
C ALA A 173 5.03 -3.06 12.87
N ALA A 174 5.39 -2.62 14.09
CA ALA A 174 4.48 -1.90 14.97
C ALA A 174 3.97 -0.59 14.34
N THR A 175 4.86 0.18 13.69
CA THR A 175 4.49 1.41 12.99
C THR A 175 3.50 1.13 11.85
N LEU A 176 3.75 0.14 11.00
CA LEU A 176 2.83 -0.19 9.90
C LEU A 176 1.45 -0.61 10.40
N ARG A 177 1.38 -1.38 11.50
CA ARG A 177 0.09 -1.79 12.08
C ARG A 177 -0.71 -0.59 12.57
N ILE A 178 -0.05 0.35 13.25
CA ILE A 178 -0.70 1.58 13.72
C ILE A 178 -1.15 2.46 12.55
N VAL A 179 -0.36 2.55 11.47
CA VAL A 179 -0.76 3.25 10.24
C VAL A 179 -2.01 2.62 9.64
N PHE A 180 -2.07 1.29 9.56
CA PHE A 180 -3.24 0.58 9.05
C PHE A 180 -4.50 0.86 9.90
N GLU A 181 -4.38 0.78 11.23
CA GLU A 181 -5.49 1.10 12.14
C GLU A 181 -5.92 2.58 12.02
N ALA A 182 -4.97 3.50 11.84
CA ALA A 182 -5.25 4.91 11.66
C ALA A 182 -6.00 5.21 10.36
N VAL A 183 -5.68 4.49 9.27
CA VAL A 183 -6.46 4.56 8.04
C VAL A 183 -7.88 4.02 8.26
N GLY A 184 -8.05 2.97 9.06
CA GLY A 184 -9.36 2.50 9.51
C GLY A 184 -10.16 3.56 10.28
N PHE A 185 -9.51 4.40 11.08
CA PHE A 185 -10.18 5.54 11.73
C PHE A 185 -10.73 6.55 10.70
N PHE A 186 -9.91 6.94 9.72
CA PHE A 186 -10.38 7.84 8.66
C PHE A 186 -11.51 7.22 7.84
N ASP A 187 -11.45 5.90 7.59
CA ASP A 187 -12.49 5.15 6.92
C ASP A 187 -13.85 5.26 7.63
N VAL A 188 -13.88 5.03 8.94
CA VAL A 188 -15.08 5.18 9.77
C VAL A 188 -15.57 6.63 9.73
N ALA A 189 -14.66 7.61 9.88
CA ALA A 189 -15.02 9.03 9.86
C ALA A 189 -15.64 9.48 8.53
N CYS A 190 -15.19 8.93 7.40
CA CYS A 190 -15.78 9.19 6.08
C CYS A 190 -17.15 8.51 5.92
N ARG A 191 -17.29 7.27 6.41
CA ARG A 191 -18.51 6.46 6.23
C ARG A 191 -19.70 6.92 7.07
N ILE A 192 -19.48 7.75 8.09
CA ILE A 192 -20.57 8.42 8.83
C ILE A 192 -21.45 9.26 7.87
N GLU A 193 -20.85 9.85 6.83
CA GLU A 193 -21.53 10.78 5.93
C GLU A 193 -21.75 10.21 4.52
N LYS A 194 -20.96 9.21 4.12
CA LYS A 194 -20.93 8.69 2.74
C LYS A 194 -21.13 7.18 2.72
N ASN A 195 -22.02 6.71 1.84
CA ASN A 195 -22.13 5.29 1.53
C ASN A 195 -21.10 4.89 0.47
N LEU A 196 -19.93 4.40 0.90
CA LEU A 196 -18.80 4.04 0.04
C LEU A 196 -18.69 2.52 -0.13
N SER A 197 -18.16 2.08 -1.28
CA SER A 197 -17.95 0.65 -1.59
C SER A 197 -17.03 -0.04 -0.57
N THR A 198 -17.16 -1.36 -0.43
CA THR A 198 -16.31 -2.24 0.41
C THR A 198 -15.78 -3.43 -0.40
N HIS A 199 -15.66 -3.26 -1.71
CA HIS A 199 -15.30 -4.30 -2.66
C HIS A 199 -13.97 -4.99 -2.32
N PHE A 200 -12.92 -4.22 -2.09
CA PHE A 200 -11.59 -4.71 -1.77
C PHE A 200 -11.49 -5.14 -0.30
N GLN A 201 -12.03 -4.33 0.61
CA GLN A 201 -12.08 -4.65 2.05
C GLN A 201 -12.66 -6.05 2.29
N LYS A 202 -13.81 -6.37 1.68
CA LYS A 202 -14.49 -7.67 1.87
C LYS A 202 -13.70 -8.86 1.33
N LYS A 203 -12.84 -8.66 0.33
CA LYS A 203 -12.18 -9.74 -0.40
C LYS A 203 -10.72 -9.96 -0.02
N TYR A 204 -9.99 -8.90 0.35
CA TYR A 204 -8.53 -8.92 0.33
C TYR A 204 -7.85 -8.41 1.60
N TRP A 205 -8.60 -8.11 2.67
CA TRP A 205 -8.04 -7.60 3.93
C TRP A 205 -6.91 -8.49 4.50
N TYR A 206 -7.00 -9.82 4.29
CA TYR A 206 -6.01 -10.79 4.76
C TYR A 206 -4.61 -10.61 4.14
N ARG A 207 -4.53 -9.98 2.96
CA ARG A 207 -3.27 -9.80 2.23
C ARG A 207 -2.28 -8.90 2.96
N TYR A 208 -2.75 -8.00 3.82
CA TYR A 208 -1.89 -7.23 4.70
C TYR A 208 -1.01 -8.15 5.56
N GLU A 209 -1.61 -9.13 6.24
CA GLU A 209 -0.87 -10.04 7.11
C GLU A 209 0.07 -10.96 6.32
N GLU A 210 -0.31 -11.36 5.10
CA GLU A 210 0.58 -12.15 4.24
C GLU A 210 1.82 -11.37 3.82
N LEU A 211 1.67 -10.09 3.45
CA LEU A 211 2.80 -9.21 3.15
C LEU A 211 3.66 -8.97 4.41
N MET A 212 3.04 -8.74 5.57
CA MET A 212 3.75 -8.53 6.84
C MET A 212 4.58 -9.75 7.25
N ARG A 213 4.11 -10.98 6.98
CA ARG A 213 4.87 -12.22 7.24
C ARG A 213 6.11 -12.37 6.36
N ARG A 214 6.17 -11.65 5.23
CA ARG A 214 7.29 -11.68 4.30
C ARG A 214 8.34 -10.61 4.62
N ILE A 215 8.18 -9.82 5.68
CA ILE A 215 9.23 -8.91 6.13
C ILE A 215 10.44 -9.72 6.63
N PRO A 216 11.68 -9.38 6.23
CA PRO A 216 12.08 -8.20 5.47
C PRO A 216 12.30 -8.46 3.97
N GLU A 217 11.87 -9.61 3.43
CA GLU A 217 11.97 -9.91 1.99
C GLU A 217 11.13 -8.93 1.17
N VAL A 218 9.92 -8.67 1.66
CA VAL A 218 8.99 -7.66 1.15
C VAL A 218 8.97 -6.45 2.09
N ILE A 219 8.96 -5.26 1.50
CA ILE A 219 8.94 -4.00 2.24
C ILE A 219 7.78 -3.13 1.74
N ILE A 220 6.84 -2.86 2.64
CA ILE A 220 5.74 -1.92 2.45
C ILE A 220 6.18 -0.50 2.81
N ILE A 221 5.90 0.46 1.93
CA ILE A 221 6.19 1.87 2.13
C ILE A 221 4.87 2.66 2.10
N PRO A 222 4.31 3.03 3.26
CA PRO A 222 3.16 3.91 3.29
C PRO A 222 3.52 5.30 2.79
N THR A 223 2.64 5.92 2.02
CA THR A 223 2.90 7.24 1.45
C THR A 223 1.63 8.08 1.28
N PHE A 224 1.73 9.37 1.61
CA PHE A 224 0.76 10.41 1.23
C PHE A 224 1.28 11.29 0.06
N ASP A 225 2.49 10.99 -0.45
CA ASP A 225 3.06 11.70 -1.59
C ASP A 225 2.38 11.25 -2.90
N ASN A 226 2.27 12.14 -3.86
CA ASN A 226 1.70 11.80 -5.17
C ASN A 226 2.64 10.86 -5.92
N ILE A 227 2.14 9.66 -6.23
CA ILE A 227 2.88 8.64 -6.99
C ILE A 227 2.30 8.58 -8.40
N SER A 228 3.15 8.76 -9.41
CA SER A 228 2.72 8.61 -10.80
C SER A 228 2.77 7.14 -11.26
N ALA A 229 2.04 6.79 -12.33
CA ALA A 229 2.15 5.47 -12.96
C ALA A 229 3.60 5.12 -13.36
N THR A 230 4.40 6.12 -13.77
CA THR A 230 5.82 5.92 -14.07
C THR A 230 6.64 5.61 -12.82
N ASP A 231 6.29 6.18 -11.67
CA ASP A 231 6.96 5.90 -10.40
C ASP A 231 6.65 4.46 -9.93
N LEU A 232 5.39 4.03 -10.06
CA LEU A 232 4.97 2.65 -9.78
C LEU A 232 5.71 1.63 -10.65
N MET A 233 5.86 1.91 -11.96
CA MET A 233 6.63 1.03 -12.83
C MET A 233 8.12 1.01 -12.48
N LYS A 234 8.71 2.12 -12.02
CA LYS A 234 10.13 2.17 -11.62
C LYS A 234 10.41 1.33 -10.37
N ILE A 235 9.49 1.30 -9.40
CA ILE A 235 9.69 0.49 -8.20
C ILE A 235 9.44 -1.01 -8.42
N ARG A 236 8.66 -1.38 -9.45
CA ARG A 236 8.29 -2.78 -9.75
C ARG A 236 9.48 -3.73 -9.86
N GLY A 237 10.65 -3.23 -10.24
CA GLY A 237 11.90 -4.01 -10.28
C GLY A 237 12.45 -4.42 -8.91
N THR A 238 11.77 -4.09 -7.81
CA THR A 238 12.15 -4.44 -6.43
C THR A 238 10.92 -4.84 -5.61
N PRO A 239 11.07 -5.62 -4.53
CA PRO A 239 9.97 -5.94 -3.62
C PRO A 239 9.76 -4.81 -2.59
N LEU A 240 9.74 -3.57 -3.12
CA LEU A 240 9.32 -2.35 -2.44
C LEU A 240 7.91 -2.03 -2.94
N TYR A 241 6.94 -1.94 -2.05
CA TYR A 241 5.55 -1.72 -2.43
C TYR A 241 4.99 -0.46 -1.78
N PHE A 242 4.56 0.50 -2.60
CA PHE A 242 3.86 1.67 -2.09
C PHE A 242 2.43 1.32 -1.70
N ILE A 243 1.99 1.83 -0.55
CA ILE A 243 0.58 1.84 -0.16
C ILE A 243 0.14 3.27 0.13
N GLY A 244 -0.94 3.70 -0.52
CA GLY A 244 -1.50 5.02 -0.35
C GLY A 244 -2.12 5.21 1.04
N VAL A 245 -1.82 6.35 1.66
CA VAL A 245 -2.43 6.81 2.91
C VAL A 245 -3.14 8.12 2.62
N SER A 246 -4.47 8.09 2.67
CA SER A 246 -5.32 9.27 2.48
C SER A 246 -6.33 9.37 3.64
N PRO A 247 -6.52 10.55 4.25
CA PRO A 247 -7.60 10.78 5.21
C PRO A 247 -8.97 10.92 4.53
N ASP A 248 -8.98 11.22 3.23
CA ASP A 248 -10.17 11.47 2.44
C ASP A 248 -10.42 10.37 1.39
N PRO A 249 -11.67 10.18 0.93
CA PRO A 249 -11.97 9.28 -0.18
C PRO A 249 -11.24 9.69 -1.46
N VAL A 250 -10.75 8.71 -2.21
CA VAL A 250 -10.01 8.89 -3.46
C VAL A 250 -10.82 8.28 -4.60
N TYR A 251 -10.92 8.98 -5.73
CA TYR A 251 -11.53 8.43 -6.94
C TYR A 251 -10.48 7.68 -7.75
N VAL A 252 -10.60 6.36 -7.82
CA VAL A 252 -9.68 5.43 -8.50
C VAL A 252 -10.47 4.22 -9.00
N ASP A 253 -10.03 3.64 -10.11
CA ASP A 253 -10.71 2.52 -10.78
C ASP A 253 -12.20 2.77 -11.05
N GLU A 254 -12.58 3.98 -11.47
CA GLU A 254 -13.97 4.39 -11.78
C GLU A 254 -14.90 4.57 -10.57
N PHE A 255 -14.42 4.42 -9.33
CA PHE A 255 -15.24 4.62 -8.13
C PHE A 255 -14.56 5.38 -7.00
N TRP A 256 -15.37 6.00 -6.15
CA TRP A 256 -14.92 6.61 -4.89
C TRP A 256 -14.59 5.51 -3.88
N GLN A 257 -13.31 5.35 -3.59
CA GLN A 257 -12.81 4.44 -2.56
C GLN A 257 -12.63 5.22 -1.25
N SER A 258 -13.11 4.66 -0.15
CA SER A 258 -12.83 5.18 1.18
C SER A 258 -11.36 4.98 1.56
N PRO A 259 -10.82 5.67 2.58
CA PRO A 259 -9.43 5.52 3.02
C PRO A 259 -8.92 4.07 3.12
N LEU A 260 -9.67 3.18 3.79
CA LEU A 260 -9.25 1.78 3.95
C LEU A 260 -9.48 0.94 2.69
N GLU A 261 -10.50 1.28 1.89
CA GLU A 261 -10.74 0.62 0.61
C GLU A 261 -9.57 0.88 -0.35
N PHE A 262 -9.10 2.13 -0.41
CA PHE A 262 -7.94 2.54 -1.22
C PHE A 262 -6.64 1.88 -0.74
N LEU A 263 -6.41 1.85 0.57
CA LEU A 263 -5.22 1.17 1.11
C LEU A 263 -5.24 -0.34 0.80
N ILE A 264 -6.40 -1.01 0.90
CA ILE A 264 -6.50 -2.45 0.59
C ILE A 264 -6.42 -2.73 -0.91
N HIS A 265 -6.90 -1.81 -1.75
CA HIS A 265 -6.66 -1.84 -3.19
C HIS A 265 -5.16 -1.90 -3.50
N ASP A 266 -4.36 -0.99 -2.91
CA ASP A 266 -2.90 -0.96 -3.11
C ASP A 266 -2.20 -2.19 -2.52
N LEU A 267 -2.67 -2.69 -1.37
CA LEU A 267 -2.18 -3.97 -0.81
C LEU A 267 -2.49 -5.16 -1.72
N ASN A 268 -3.65 -5.16 -2.38
CA ASN A 268 -4.01 -6.19 -3.35
C ASN A 268 -3.04 -6.21 -4.53
N HIS A 269 -2.64 -5.05 -5.06
CA HIS A 269 -1.59 -4.95 -6.08
C HIS A 269 -0.24 -5.43 -5.57
N SER A 270 0.18 -4.95 -4.40
CA SER A 270 1.45 -5.32 -3.75
C SER A 270 1.57 -6.84 -3.58
N TRP A 271 0.50 -7.48 -3.11
CA TRP A 271 0.43 -8.92 -2.95
C TRP A 271 0.48 -9.67 -4.27
N LYS A 272 -0.25 -9.19 -5.29
CA LYS A 272 -0.22 -9.81 -6.63
C LYS A 272 1.19 -9.76 -7.21
N MET A 273 1.92 -8.66 -7.04
CA MET A 273 3.31 -8.56 -7.49
C MET A 273 4.21 -9.59 -6.81
N MET A 274 4.07 -9.75 -5.48
CA MET A 274 4.79 -10.76 -4.72
C MET A 274 4.45 -12.18 -5.19
N ASP A 275 3.16 -12.50 -5.37
CA ASP A 275 2.69 -13.80 -5.83
C ASP A 275 3.17 -14.11 -7.27
N MET A 276 3.18 -13.11 -8.16
CA MET A 276 3.71 -13.26 -9.52
C MET A 276 5.23 -13.43 -9.55
N ASP A 277 5.97 -12.77 -8.66
CA ASP A 277 7.40 -13.03 -8.48
C ASP A 277 7.63 -14.47 -7.97
N ASP A 278 6.84 -14.95 -7.00
CA ASP A 278 6.95 -16.32 -6.48
C ASP A 278 6.64 -17.36 -7.57
N LYS A 279 5.61 -17.15 -8.40
CA LYS A 279 5.31 -18.00 -9.57
C LYS A 279 6.43 -17.97 -10.61
N PHE A 280 7.05 -16.81 -10.82
CA PHE A 280 8.20 -16.69 -11.70
C PHE A 280 9.37 -17.55 -11.17
N PHE A 281 9.70 -17.49 -9.89
CA PHE A 281 10.75 -18.33 -9.30
C PHE A 281 10.42 -19.82 -9.32
N GLN A 282 9.14 -20.20 -9.24
CA GLN A 282 8.73 -21.60 -9.40
C GLN A 282 8.97 -22.11 -10.83
N LYS A 283 8.74 -21.27 -11.84
CA LYS A 283 9.01 -21.61 -13.25
C LYS A 283 10.49 -21.51 -13.62
N HIS A 284 11.23 -20.65 -12.93
CA HIS A 284 12.65 -20.33 -13.18
C HIS A 284 13.48 -20.48 -11.89
N PRO A 285 13.61 -21.70 -11.33
CA PRO A 285 14.30 -21.92 -10.06
C PRO A 285 15.81 -21.59 -10.11
N GLU A 286 16.38 -21.46 -11.31
CA GLU A 286 17.75 -21.03 -11.55
C GLU A 286 17.97 -19.53 -11.34
N VAL A 287 16.92 -18.71 -11.42
CA VAL A 287 17.01 -17.25 -11.31
C VAL A 287 16.89 -16.84 -9.84
N SER A 288 17.92 -16.18 -9.34
CA SER A 288 17.88 -15.63 -7.97
C SER A 288 17.04 -14.35 -7.90
N ARG A 289 16.54 -14.02 -6.69
CA ARG A 289 15.85 -12.72 -6.46
C ARG A 289 16.72 -11.52 -6.81
N TYR A 290 18.03 -11.59 -6.53
CA TYR A 290 18.97 -10.53 -6.88
C TYR A 290 19.06 -10.35 -8.41
N GLU A 291 19.14 -11.46 -9.14
CA GLU A 291 19.20 -11.45 -10.60
C GLU A 291 17.90 -10.90 -11.22
N LEU A 292 16.73 -11.26 -10.66
CA LEU A 292 15.45 -10.67 -11.10
C LEU A 292 15.45 -9.15 -10.90
N ILE A 293 15.83 -8.70 -9.70
CA ILE A 293 15.92 -7.26 -9.37
C ILE A 293 16.86 -6.55 -10.34
N GLU A 294 18.04 -7.10 -10.57
CA GLU A 294 19.04 -6.53 -11.48
C GLU A 294 18.52 -6.44 -12.91
N LYS A 295 17.99 -7.53 -13.47
CA LYS A 295 17.46 -7.56 -14.84
C LYS A 295 16.29 -6.60 -15.04
N SER A 296 15.35 -6.56 -14.09
CA SER A 296 14.22 -5.62 -14.16
C SER A 296 14.67 -4.16 -14.04
N ASN A 297 15.58 -3.85 -13.13
CA ASN A 297 16.12 -2.49 -13.02
C ASN A 297 16.95 -2.09 -14.26
N ASN A 298 17.65 -3.03 -14.89
CA ASN A 298 18.37 -2.78 -16.14
C ASN A 298 17.40 -2.43 -17.28
N LEU A 299 16.29 -3.14 -17.42
CA LEU A 299 15.24 -2.79 -18.37
C LEU A 299 14.69 -1.38 -18.10
N ILE A 300 14.33 -1.07 -16.85
CA ILE A 300 13.81 0.25 -16.46
C ILE A 300 14.81 1.35 -16.83
N ARG A 301 16.08 1.20 -16.45
CA ARG A 301 17.13 2.19 -16.71
C ARG A 301 17.46 2.37 -18.18
N ALA A 302 17.47 1.28 -18.95
CA ALA A 302 17.83 1.32 -20.37
C ALA A 302 16.67 1.80 -21.25
N TYR A 303 15.44 1.32 -20.97
CA TYR A 303 14.31 1.52 -21.85
C TYR A 303 13.43 2.71 -21.48
N PHE A 304 13.17 3.00 -20.21
CA PHE A 304 12.25 4.10 -19.86
C PHE A 304 12.69 5.48 -20.36
N PRO A 305 14.00 5.80 -20.45
CA PRO A 305 14.45 7.03 -21.09
C PRO A 305 14.10 7.14 -22.59
N THR A 306 13.98 6.02 -23.30
CA THR A 306 13.68 6.03 -24.76
C THR A 306 12.22 6.41 -25.01
N ILE A 307 11.32 6.05 -24.09
CA ILE A 307 9.89 6.41 -24.12
C ILE A 307 9.58 7.68 -23.31
N ALA A 308 10.60 8.40 -22.81
CA ALA A 308 10.39 9.70 -22.22
C ALA A 308 10.01 10.73 -23.31
N ILE A 309 8.99 11.54 -23.01
CA ILE A 309 8.53 12.62 -23.90
C ILE A 309 9.61 13.70 -23.93
N GLN A 310 10.10 14.01 -25.13
CA GLN A 310 11.09 15.05 -25.37
C GLN A 310 10.45 16.24 -26.08
N LYS A 311 11.02 17.43 -25.91
CA LYS A 311 10.51 18.66 -26.55
C LYS A 311 10.54 18.58 -28.09
N ILE A 312 11.44 17.78 -28.64
CA ILE A 312 11.63 17.60 -30.08
C ILE A 312 10.68 16.56 -30.69
N ASP A 313 9.98 15.78 -29.87
CA ASP A 313 9.08 14.73 -30.36
C ASP A 313 7.91 15.36 -31.15
N THR A 314 7.57 14.78 -32.30
CA THR A 314 6.34 15.10 -33.01
C THR A 314 5.12 14.69 -32.19
N GLU A 315 3.93 15.21 -32.52
CA GLU A 315 2.71 14.80 -31.83
C GLU A 315 2.53 13.27 -31.82
N GLU A 316 2.63 12.65 -32.98
CA GLU A 316 2.56 11.20 -33.13
C GLU A 316 3.56 10.45 -32.24
N GLN A 317 4.83 10.89 -32.22
CA GLN A 317 5.85 10.27 -31.37
C GLN A 317 5.52 10.39 -29.88
N ARG A 318 4.99 11.54 -29.43
CA ARG A 318 4.60 11.73 -28.04
C ARG A 318 3.47 10.78 -27.65
N GLU A 319 2.47 10.62 -28.50
CA GLU A 319 1.31 9.78 -28.22
C GLU A 319 1.65 8.29 -28.29
N LEU A 320 2.49 7.85 -29.23
CA LEU A 320 3.04 6.48 -29.23
C LEU A 320 3.84 6.18 -27.96
N LYS A 321 4.68 7.11 -27.49
CA LYS A 321 5.40 6.96 -26.22
C LYS A 321 4.46 6.86 -25.01
N LYS A 322 3.38 7.62 -24.99
CA LYS A 322 2.34 7.53 -23.94
C LYS A 322 1.63 6.18 -23.97
N LEU A 323 1.25 5.69 -25.15
CA LEU A 323 0.63 4.36 -25.32
C LEU A 323 1.56 3.25 -24.85
N LYS A 324 2.85 3.26 -25.24
CA LYS A 324 3.84 2.29 -24.74
C LYS A 324 3.95 2.31 -23.22
N LYS A 325 3.88 3.48 -22.58
CA LYS A 325 3.88 3.59 -21.11
C LYS A 325 2.63 2.98 -20.48
N ILE A 326 1.45 3.19 -21.07
CA ILE A 326 0.19 2.63 -20.55
C ILE A 326 0.20 1.11 -20.70
N ILE A 327 0.64 0.59 -21.84
CA ILE A 327 0.80 -0.85 -22.06
C ILE A 327 1.77 -1.47 -21.04
N LEU A 328 2.92 -0.84 -20.82
CA LEU A 328 3.86 -1.31 -19.80
C LEU A 328 3.29 -1.20 -18.37
N PHE A 329 2.50 -0.17 -18.09
CA PHE A 329 1.85 -0.02 -16.79
C PHE A 329 0.85 -1.14 -16.54
N GLU A 330 0.04 -1.50 -17.55
CA GLU A 330 -0.89 -2.63 -17.46
C GLU A 330 -0.14 -3.93 -17.12
N VAL A 331 0.91 -4.26 -17.87
CA VAL A 331 1.68 -5.48 -17.66
C VAL A 331 2.39 -5.49 -16.29
N ALA A 332 3.02 -4.38 -15.91
CA ALA A 332 3.92 -4.31 -14.76
C ALA A 332 3.19 -4.11 -13.43
N HIS A 333 2.13 -3.29 -13.43
CA HIS A 333 1.42 -2.88 -12.22
C HIS A 333 0.11 -3.66 -12.05
N GLU A 334 -0.72 -3.71 -13.09
CA GLU A 334 -2.09 -4.23 -13.00
C GLU A 334 -2.12 -5.77 -13.05
N ASP A 335 -1.42 -6.33 -14.04
CA ASP A 335 -1.15 -7.77 -14.14
C ASP A 335 -0.05 -8.21 -13.16
N ALA A 336 0.63 -7.24 -12.54
CA ALA A 336 1.67 -7.46 -11.54
C ALA A 336 2.84 -8.33 -12.04
N ARG A 337 3.09 -8.41 -13.36
CA ARG A 337 4.16 -9.27 -13.91
C ARG A 337 5.55 -8.67 -13.69
N PRO A 338 6.59 -9.50 -13.55
CA PRO A 338 7.96 -9.00 -13.48
C PRO A 338 8.33 -8.23 -14.76
N LEU A 339 9.00 -7.09 -14.60
CA LEU A 339 9.36 -6.25 -15.73
C LEU A 339 10.63 -6.81 -16.42
N LEU A 340 10.44 -7.75 -17.34
CA LEU A 340 11.50 -8.37 -18.14
C LEU A 340 11.08 -8.37 -19.62
N PRO A 341 12.00 -8.22 -20.60
CA PRO A 341 11.62 -8.14 -22.02
C PRO A 341 10.80 -9.35 -22.49
N GLY A 342 11.20 -10.56 -22.08
CA GLY A 342 10.50 -11.80 -22.41
C GLY A 342 9.09 -11.86 -21.79
N ILE A 343 8.93 -11.41 -20.54
CA ILE A 343 7.63 -11.42 -19.85
C ILE A 343 6.69 -10.36 -20.41
N VAL A 344 7.21 -9.18 -20.77
CA VAL A 344 6.41 -8.16 -21.49
C VAL A 344 5.96 -8.71 -22.84
N SER A 345 6.84 -9.38 -23.58
CA SER A 345 6.49 -9.98 -24.86
C SER A 345 5.45 -11.09 -24.72
N GLU A 346 5.60 -11.96 -23.71
CA GLU A 346 4.63 -13.01 -23.38
C GLU A 346 3.26 -12.41 -23.07
N ALA A 347 3.19 -11.39 -22.21
CA ALA A 347 1.93 -10.75 -21.82
C ALA A 347 1.17 -10.11 -23.00
N LEU A 348 1.90 -9.56 -23.99
CA LEU A 348 1.28 -8.97 -25.19
C LEU A 348 0.84 -10.01 -26.23
N LEU A 349 1.38 -11.22 -26.16
CA LEU A 349 1.11 -12.32 -27.07
C LEU A 349 0.29 -13.45 -26.40
N GLU A 350 -0.23 -13.21 -25.20
CA GLU A 350 -1.06 -14.16 -24.47
C GLU A 350 -2.50 -14.08 -24.97
N ASP A 351 -3.08 -15.24 -25.27
CA ASP A 351 -4.46 -15.33 -25.74
C ASP A 351 -5.46 -15.08 -24.60
N GLU A 352 -6.63 -14.52 -24.94
CA GLU A 352 -7.76 -14.41 -24.03
C GLU A 352 -8.12 -15.77 -23.40
N GLY A 353 -8.58 -15.74 -22.13
CA GLY A 353 -9.06 -16.92 -21.42
C GLY A 353 -7.97 -17.68 -20.68
N TYR A 354 -6.76 -17.15 -20.58
CA TYR A 354 -5.71 -17.71 -19.73
C TYR A 354 -6.18 -17.79 -18.26
N GLU A 355 -5.69 -18.78 -17.53
CA GLU A 355 -6.12 -18.99 -16.15
C GLU A 355 -5.38 -18.04 -15.21
N PHE A 356 -6.09 -17.06 -14.64
CA PHE A 356 -5.56 -16.21 -13.59
C PHE A 356 -6.08 -16.68 -12.21
N PRO A 357 -5.27 -17.38 -11.40
CA PRO A 357 -5.71 -17.81 -10.08
C PRO A 357 -5.77 -16.61 -9.14
N ASP A 358 -6.86 -16.52 -8.39
CA ASP A 358 -7.11 -15.48 -7.40
C ASP A 358 -7.68 -16.10 -6.12
N ASN A 359 -7.29 -15.55 -4.98
CA ASN A 359 -7.79 -15.97 -3.68
C ASN A 359 -8.59 -14.82 -3.07
N VAL A 360 -9.86 -15.07 -2.79
CA VAL A 360 -10.78 -14.08 -2.21
C VAL A 360 -11.41 -14.60 -0.93
N VAL A 361 -11.65 -13.69 0.00
CA VAL A 361 -12.51 -13.99 1.15
C VAL A 361 -13.97 -14.08 0.68
N ARG A 362 -14.62 -15.16 1.07
CA ARG A 362 -16.06 -15.40 0.95
C ARG A 362 -16.66 -15.64 2.32
N TYR A 363 -17.97 -15.49 2.40
CA TYR A 363 -18.75 -15.82 3.58
C TYR A 363 -19.70 -16.95 3.23
N ASP A 364 -20.00 -17.81 4.19
CA ASP A 364 -21.05 -18.82 4.03
C ASP A 364 -22.43 -18.18 3.76
N ASP A 365 -23.42 -18.99 3.35
CA ASP A 365 -24.77 -18.49 2.99
C ASP A 365 -25.47 -17.74 4.14
N ASN A 366 -25.00 -17.92 5.38
CA ASN A 366 -25.53 -17.25 6.56
C ASN A 366 -24.69 -16.04 7.01
N GLU A 367 -23.67 -15.67 6.23
CA GLU A 367 -22.67 -14.63 6.52
C GLU A 367 -21.92 -14.76 7.86
N ASN A 368 -21.92 -15.95 8.46
CA ASN A 368 -21.40 -16.19 9.81
C ASN A 368 -19.93 -16.60 9.82
N GLN A 369 -19.45 -17.25 8.76
CA GLN A 369 -18.07 -17.72 8.68
C GLN A 369 -17.40 -17.28 7.39
N ALA A 370 -16.25 -16.61 7.54
CA ALA A 370 -15.37 -16.27 6.43
C ALA A 370 -14.45 -17.45 6.06
N TYR A 371 -14.25 -17.69 4.76
CA TYR A 371 -13.31 -18.66 4.22
C TYR A 371 -12.59 -18.12 2.99
N LEU A 372 -11.43 -18.67 2.67
CA LEU A 372 -10.70 -18.33 1.44
C LEU A 372 -11.13 -19.26 0.29
N GLU A 373 -11.67 -18.66 -0.76
CA GLU A 373 -12.01 -19.33 -2.01
C GLU A 373 -10.87 -19.10 -3.02
N LYS A 374 -10.28 -20.20 -3.50
CA LYS A 374 -9.42 -20.17 -4.69
C LYS A 374 -10.30 -20.26 -5.91
N ARG A 375 -10.24 -19.25 -6.77
CA ARG A 375 -10.97 -19.20 -8.03
C ARG A 375 -10.00 -18.98 -9.20
N THR A 376 -10.39 -19.46 -10.37
CA THR A 376 -9.71 -19.14 -11.62
C THR A 376 -10.56 -18.12 -12.35
N ILE A 377 -9.99 -16.95 -12.61
CA ILE A 377 -10.62 -15.89 -13.40
C ILE A 377 -10.12 -16.05 -14.85
N PRO A 378 -11.02 -16.06 -15.84
CA PRO A 378 -10.58 -16.01 -17.24
C PRO A 378 -9.87 -14.68 -17.49
N GLY A 379 -8.62 -14.77 -17.92
CA GLY A 379 -7.77 -13.64 -18.20
C GLY A 379 -8.26 -12.87 -19.43
N ILE A 380 -8.21 -11.54 -19.32
CA ILE A 380 -8.44 -10.63 -20.43
C ILE A 380 -7.06 -10.19 -20.95
N THR A 381 -6.96 -9.93 -22.25
CA THR A 381 -5.72 -9.55 -22.90
C THR A 381 -5.27 -8.17 -22.41
N ALA A 382 -3.96 -7.95 -22.32
CA ALA A 382 -3.42 -6.66 -21.90
C ALA A 382 -3.88 -5.52 -22.84
N LEU A 383 -3.98 -5.79 -24.15
CA LEU A 383 -4.41 -4.79 -25.13
C LEU A 383 -5.91 -4.44 -25.02
N SER A 384 -6.76 -5.42 -24.71
CA SER A 384 -8.18 -5.16 -24.46
C SER A 384 -8.35 -4.32 -23.19
N TYR A 385 -7.62 -4.61 -22.11
CA TYR A 385 -7.60 -3.77 -20.92
C TYR A 385 -7.20 -2.33 -21.23
N VAL A 386 -6.10 -2.14 -21.96
CA VAL A 386 -5.62 -0.80 -22.34
C VAL A 386 -6.66 -0.05 -23.18
N ARG A 387 -7.29 -0.71 -24.17
CA ARG A 387 -8.39 -0.14 -24.95
C ARG A 387 -9.51 0.31 -24.02
N HIS A 388 -9.97 -0.58 -23.14
CA HIS A 388 -11.11 -0.28 -22.26
C HIS A 388 -10.82 0.90 -21.34
N LYS A 389 -9.66 0.91 -20.68
CA LYS A 389 -9.29 1.98 -19.77
C LYS A 389 -9.15 3.34 -20.48
N LEU A 390 -8.69 3.35 -21.73
CA LEU A 390 -8.57 4.58 -22.52
C LEU A 390 -9.91 5.10 -23.04
N GLN A 391 -10.88 4.22 -23.32
CA GLN A 391 -12.13 4.57 -24.00
C GLN A 391 -13.34 4.71 -23.06
N HIS A 392 -13.30 4.13 -21.85
CA HIS A 392 -14.50 3.92 -21.01
C HIS A 392 -14.46 4.57 -19.62
N GLY A 393 -13.75 5.68 -19.44
CA GLY A 393 -13.90 6.46 -18.21
C GLY A 393 -12.91 6.16 -17.09
N PHE A 394 -12.01 5.18 -17.27
CA PHE A 394 -11.08 4.72 -16.22
C PHE A 394 -10.04 5.77 -15.85
N PHE A 395 -9.36 6.33 -16.85
CA PHE A 395 -8.28 7.29 -16.63
C PHE A 395 -8.76 8.75 -16.53
N ASP A 396 -9.88 9.04 -17.19
CA ASP A 396 -10.54 10.33 -17.23
C ASP A 396 -12.02 10.12 -17.56
N GLN A 397 -12.88 11.08 -17.23
CA GLN A 397 -14.30 10.96 -17.53
C GLN A 397 -14.51 10.95 -19.06
N THR A 398 -15.46 10.16 -19.54
CA THR A 398 -15.70 9.99 -20.98
C THR A 398 -16.03 11.32 -21.67
N ASP A 399 -16.69 12.23 -20.97
CA ASP A 399 -17.06 13.59 -21.41
C ASP A 399 -16.01 14.66 -21.04
N SER A 400 -14.91 14.29 -20.39
CA SER A 400 -13.83 15.17 -19.97
C SER A 400 -12.45 14.53 -20.12
N GLN A 401 -12.14 14.08 -21.34
CA GLN A 401 -10.90 13.37 -21.62
C GLN A 401 -9.64 14.26 -21.47
N ASN A 402 -8.68 13.77 -20.68
CA ASN A 402 -7.42 14.42 -20.40
C ASN A 402 -6.37 14.10 -21.47
N ILE A 403 -6.04 15.10 -22.29
CA ILE A 403 -5.04 15.01 -23.36
C ILE A 403 -3.62 14.68 -22.85
N GLN A 404 -3.34 14.86 -21.55
CA GLN A 404 -2.04 14.53 -20.97
C GLN A 404 -1.82 13.02 -20.83
N ILE A 405 -2.90 12.23 -20.84
CA ILE A 405 -2.85 10.76 -20.76
C ILE A 405 -2.48 10.21 -22.14
N VAL A 406 -3.45 10.17 -23.05
CA VAL A 406 -3.30 10.00 -24.50
C VAL A 406 -4.35 10.89 -25.14
N SER A 407 -3.99 11.63 -26.18
CA SER A 407 -4.94 12.46 -26.90
C SER A 407 -6.04 11.57 -27.54
N PRO A 408 -7.33 11.95 -27.46
CA PRO A 408 -8.45 11.11 -27.89
C PRO A 408 -8.31 10.47 -29.28
N LYS A 409 -7.75 11.21 -30.24
CA LYS A 409 -7.54 10.73 -31.62
C LYS A 409 -6.53 9.57 -31.74
N TYR A 410 -5.74 9.29 -30.70
CA TYR A 410 -4.76 8.21 -30.63
C TYR A 410 -5.20 7.06 -29.69
N ARG A 411 -6.43 7.09 -29.18
CA ARG A 411 -6.96 6.02 -28.30
C ARG A 411 -7.61 4.87 -29.07
N SER A 412 -7.40 4.81 -30.39
CA SER A 412 -7.97 3.75 -31.23
C SER A 412 -7.15 2.45 -31.16
N VAL A 413 -7.78 1.34 -31.53
CA VAL A 413 -7.16 0.02 -31.65
C VAL A 413 -5.94 0.08 -32.58
N GLU A 414 -6.03 0.80 -33.71
CA GLU A 414 -4.91 0.98 -34.63
C GLU A 414 -3.66 1.53 -33.94
N TRP A 415 -3.81 2.58 -33.12
CA TRP A 415 -2.70 3.21 -32.43
C TRP A 415 -2.16 2.36 -31.27
N ILE A 416 -3.06 1.69 -30.53
CA ILE A 416 -2.69 0.75 -29.46
C ILE A 416 -1.87 -0.40 -30.06
N VAL A 417 -2.33 -1.00 -31.16
CA VAL A 417 -1.64 -2.08 -31.87
C VAL A 417 -0.30 -1.60 -32.43
N LYS A 418 -0.24 -0.41 -33.04
CA LYS A 418 1.02 0.17 -33.52
C LYS A 418 2.05 0.32 -32.39
N ALA A 419 1.63 0.83 -31.23
CA ALA A 419 2.49 0.93 -30.06
C ALA A 419 2.95 -0.46 -29.56
N ALA A 420 2.07 -1.46 -29.56
CA ALA A 420 2.39 -2.83 -29.18
C ALA A 420 3.38 -3.52 -30.13
N VAL A 421 3.23 -3.33 -31.45
CA VAL A 421 4.17 -3.84 -32.47
C VAL A 421 5.56 -3.25 -32.26
N GLU A 422 5.66 -1.92 -32.08
CA GLU A 422 6.95 -1.28 -31.82
C GLU A 422 7.56 -1.78 -30.50
N LEU A 423 6.74 -1.94 -29.45
CA LEU A 423 7.19 -2.44 -28.16
C LEU A 423 7.71 -3.89 -28.26
N LEU A 424 7.02 -4.78 -28.97
CA LEU A 424 7.47 -6.16 -29.18
C LEU A 424 8.81 -6.22 -29.93
N ALA A 425 8.97 -5.38 -30.96
CA ALA A 425 10.25 -5.28 -31.68
C ALA A 425 11.38 -4.79 -30.77
N GLU A 426 11.12 -3.77 -29.95
CA GLU A 426 12.09 -3.20 -29.00
C GLU A 426 12.43 -4.17 -27.84
N MET A 427 11.48 -5.04 -27.45
CA MET A 427 11.70 -6.11 -26.47
C MET A 427 12.40 -7.34 -27.05
N GLY A 428 12.61 -7.40 -28.37
CA GLY A 428 13.22 -8.53 -29.05
C GLY A 428 12.33 -9.78 -29.04
N ALA A 429 11.01 -9.59 -29.12
CA ALA A 429 10.04 -10.68 -29.05
C ALA A 429 10.23 -11.72 -30.17
N VAL A 430 10.15 -12.99 -29.82
CA VAL A 430 10.12 -14.10 -30.78
C VAL A 430 8.66 -14.41 -31.10
N ILE A 431 8.23 -14.08 -32.31
CA ILE A 431 6.86 -14.31 -32.76
C ILE A 431 6.69 -15.76 -33.19
N SER A 432 5.69 -16.46 -32.64
CA SER A 432 5.44 -17.87 -32.96
C SER A 432 5.02 -18.05 -34.43
N PRO A 433 5.26 -19.22 -35.04
CA PRO A 433 4.86 -19.49 -36.43
C PRO A 433 3.35 -19.33 -36.66
N ALA A 434 2.51 -19.62 -35.66
CA ALA A 434 1.07 -19.45 -35.74
C ALA A 434 0.69 -17.96 -35.90
N ILE A 435 1.27 -17.08 -35.08
CA ILE A 435 1.05 -15.64 -35.16
C ILE A 435 1.65 -15.04 -36.44
N GLN A 436 2.80 -15.56 -36.89
CA GLN A 436 3.38 -15.16 -38.18
C GLN A 436 2.48 -15.51 -39.36
N ALA A 437 1.77 -16.63 -39.30
CA ALA A 437 0.83 -17.06 -40.34
C ALA A 437 -0.46 -16.21 -40.38
N GLU A 438 -0.98 -15.79 -39.22
CA GLU A 438 -2.09 -14.83 -39.11
C GLU A 438 -1.67 -13.41 -39.52
N GLY A 439 -0.42 -13.04 -39.19
CA GLY A 439 0.10 -11.68 -39.29
C GLY A 439 0.05 -10.97 -37.95
N LEU A 440 1.17 -10.41 -37.49
CA LEU A 440 1.29 -9.84 -36.14
C LEU A 440 0.27 -8.72 -35.87
N THR A 441 0.11 -7.79 -36.82
CA THR A 441 -0.84 -6.67 -36.66
C THR A 441 -2.28 -7.17 -36.58
N GLU A 442 -2.64 -8.18 -37.37
CA GLU A 442 -3.97 -8.79 -37.38
C GLU A 442 -4.25 -9.47 -36.04
N TYR A 443 -3.32 -10.30 -35.59
CA TYR A 443 -3.38 -10.97 -34.29
C TYR A 443 -3.58 -9.97 -33.15
N LEU A 444 -2.74 -8.92 -33.07
CA LEU A 444 -2.83 -7.92 -32.00
C LEU A 444 -4.11 -7.08 -32.09
N THR A 445 -4.62 -6.83 -33.30
CA THR A 445 -5.92 -6.16 -33.49
C THR A 445 -7.04 -6.99 -32.91
N ARG A 446 -7.04 -8.31 -33.16
CA ARG A 446 -7.99 -9.24 -32.55
C ARG A 446 -7.87 -9.27 -31.02
N GLN A 447 -6.65 -9.31 -30.47
CA GLN A 447 -6.44 -9.26 -29.02
C GLN A 447 -6.95 -7.94 -28.41
N ALA A 448 -6.69 -6.79 -29.05
CA ALA A 448 -7.18 -5.49 -28.58
C ALA A 448 -8.71 -5.36 -28.66
N CYS A 449 -9.34 -6.06 -29.61
CA CYS A 449 -10.80 -6.09 -29.76
C CYS A 449 -11.49 -7.11 -28.84
N SER A 450 -10.74 -8.03 -28.25
CA SER A 450 -11.25 -9.15 -27.43
C SER A 450 -12.09 -8.68 -26.24
N ARG A 451 -12.77 -9.63 -25.57
CA ARG A 451 -13.65 -9.28 -24.44
C ARG A 451 -12.89 -8.52 -23.37
N GLY A 452 -13.47 -7.42 -22.92
CA GLY A 452 -12.90 -6.58 -21.88
C GLY A 452 -13.43 -6.82 -20.46
N PRO A 453 -12.93 -6.03 -19.49
CA PRO A 453 -13.56 -5.97 -18.17
C PRO A 453 -15.00 -5.44 -18.26
N THR A 454 -15.76 -5.64 -17.20
CA THR A 454 -17.10 -5.04 -17.09
C THR A 454 -17.00 -3.52 -17.22
N ILE A 455 -17.74 -2.97 -18.18
CA ILE A 455 -17.74 -1.55 -18.51
C ILE A 455 -18.77 -0.83 -17.64
N LEU A 456 -18.36 0.21 -16.92
CA LEU A 456 -19.28 1.08 -16.17
C LEU A 456 -19.77 2.27 -17.01
N HIS A 457 -18.94 2.77 -17.93
CA HIS A 457 -19.28 3.90 -18.79
C HIS A 457 -19.14 3.54 -20.27
N SER A 458 -20.19 3.79 -21.05
CA SER A 458 -20.14 3.61 -22.51
C SER A 458 -19.13 4.59 -23.13
N PRO A 459 -18.40 4.17 -24.17
CA PRO A 459 -17.46 5.05 -24.83
C PRO A 459 -18.23 6.08 -25.65
N GLU A 460 -17.73 7.32 -25.74
CA GLU A 460 -18.36 8.34 -26.59
C GLU A 460 -18.31 7.97 -28.08
N ASN A 461 -17.23 7.31 -28.49
CA ASN A 461 -17.03 6.84 -29.86
C ASN A 461 -16.61 5.37 -29.83
N LEU A 462 -17.39 4.51 -30.49
CA LEU A 462 -17.02 3.11 -30.68
C LEU A 462 -15.94 3.02 -31.77
N ASP A 463 -14.86 2.32 -31.48
CA ASP A 463 -13.77 2.13 -32.44
C ASP A 463 -14.24 1.28 -33.63
N ALA A 464 -13.88 1.70 -34.85
CA ALA A 464 -14.31 1.02 -36.07
C ALA A 464 -13.82 -0.42 -36.17
N ALA A 465 -12.65 -0.74 -35.60
CA ALA A 465 -12.16 -2.12 -35.52
C ALA A 465 -13.10 -2.99 -34.67
N VAL A 466 -13.68 -2.42 -33.61
CA VAL A 466 -14.58 -3.15 -32.72
C VAL A 466 -15.89 -3.51 -33.42
N ALA A 467 -16.37 -2.67 -34.32
CA ALA A 467 -17.50 -3.01 -35.17
C ALA A 467 -17.22 -4.20 -36.12
N HIS A 468 -15.95 -4.44 -36.48
CA HIS A 468 -15.55 -5.53 -37.38
C HIS A 468 -15.23 -6.83 -36.63
N TYR A 469 -14.47 -6.74 -35.53
CA TYR A 469 -14.00 -7.90 -34.76
C TYR A 469 -14.95 -8.30 -33.61
N GLY A 470 -15.92 -7.45 -33.26
CA GLY A 470 -16.75 -7.57 -32.05
C GLY A 470 -16.00 -7.09 -30.80
N ASP A 471 -16.74 -6.75 -29.74
CA ASP A 471 -16.17 -6.41 -28.42
C ASP A 471 -16.22 -7.57 -27.41
N GLY A 472 -16.67 -8.75 -27.86
CA GLY A 472 -16.89 -9.92 -27.00
C GLY A 472 -17.95 -9.72 -25.90
N THR A 473 -18.70 -8.61 -25.90
CA THR A 473 -19.79 -8.34 -24.94
C THR A 473 -21.17 -8.75 -25.44
N ILE A 474 -21.31 -9.11 -26.73
CA ILE A 474 -22.56 -9.64 -27.29
C ILE A 474 -22.72 -11.12 -26.93
N ILE A 475 -23.32 -11.38 -25.76
CA ILE A 475 -24.30 -12.47 -25.56
C ILE A 475 -25.50 -11.90 -24.79
#